data_AF-A0A7W8X0U7-F1
#
_entry.id   AF-A0A7W8X0U7-F1
#
_cell.length_a   1.000
_cell.length_b   1.000
_cell.length_c   1.000
_cell.angle_alpha   90.00
_cell.angle_beta   90.00
_cell.angle_gamma   90.00
#
_symmetry.space_group_name_H-M   'P 1'
#
loop_
_entity.id
_entity.type
_entity.pdbx_description
1 polymer ?
#
loop_
_entity_poly.entity_id
_entity_poly.type
_entity_poly.pdbx_seq_one_letter_code
_entity_poly.pdbx_strand_id
1 'polypeptide(L)'
;MLRTALKLNWILSLVLALAVATGFVLLSQWQFERSSESAPPAPTTTENAVPLTQHFVPNQEMFGTVADQIVEFTGEIVPDSTFLVKDRLNEGVKGYWVVSAIAVDGAPENAVMPVVRGWTATNDWLDKTADPEPAGQITVEGRLLPPEAPVDEHPDVNNMGSLSPAQLTNQWDRVTYSGFVTQNNSTVAGLTPAIVDPQPQETPINWLNIFYGFEWVVFAGFAIFMWWRLVADDYRRQQEDEADLAEWQAQQERLAQPDNQLHGDDQHADREPTPHSPSAKE
;
A
#
# COMPACT_ATOMS: atom_id res chain seq x y z
N MET A 1 7.81 42.42 -6.17
CA MET A 1 7.69 40.95 -5.99
C MET A 1 8.17 40.18 -7.22
N LEU A 2 7.61 40.39 -8.42
CA LEU A 2 8.03 39.70 -9.67
C LEU A 2 9.53 39.85 -9.98
N ARG A 3 10.12 41.05 -9.80
CA ARG A 3 11.57 41.26 -10.00
C ARG A 3 12.43 40.46 -9.02
N THR A 4 11.96 40.27 -7.79
CA THR A 4 12.64 39.45 -6.77
C THR A 4 12.55 37.96 -7.14
N ALA A 5 11.37 37.49 -7.56
CA ALA A 5 11.16 36.10 -7.99
C ALA A 5 12.02 35.68 -9.20
N LEU A 6 12.41 36.63 -10.05
CA LEU A 6 13.26 36.40 -11.23
C LEU A 6 14.77 36.38 -10.93
N LYS A 7 15.21 36.62 -9.69
CA LYS A 7 16.62 36.44 -9.31
C LYS A 7 16.98 34.95 -9.39
N LEU A 8 18.21 34.63 -9.82
CA LEU A 8 18.67 33.25 -10.02
C LEU A 8 18.43 32.35 -8.80
N ASN A 9 18.67 32.85 -7.59
CA ASN A 9 18.47 32.11 -6.34
C ASN A 9 17.00 31.70 -6.13
N TRP A 10 16.05 32.55 -6.52
CA TRP A 10 14.61 32.28 -6.41
C TRP A 10 14.08 31.38 -7.51
N ILE A 11 14.70 31.42 -8.70
CA ILE A 11 14.45 30.45 -9.78
C ILE A 11 14.96 29.07 -9.38
N LEU A 12 16.18 28.96 -8.84
CA LEU A 12 16.73 27.69 -8.38
C LEU A 12 15.91 27.10 -7.23
N SER A 13 15.46 27.91 -6.28
CA SER A 13 14.57 27.45 -5.21
C SER A 13 13.18 27.07 -5.72
N LEU A 14 12.67 27.71 -6.78
CA LEU A 14 11.43 27.31 -7.45
C LEU A 14 11.58 25.93 -8.09
N VAL A 15 12.66 25.71 -8.84
CA VAL A 15 12.95 24.41 -9.46
C VAL A 15 13.06 23.31 -8.39
N LEU A 16 13.73 23.59 -7.26
CA LEU A 16 13.80 22.68 -6.13
C LEU A 16 12.41 22.39 -5.54
N ALA A 17 11.60 23.41 -5.30
CA ALA A 17 10.24 23.25 -4.77
C ALA A 17 9.36 22.42 -5.72
N LEU A 18 9.47 22.63 -7.02
CA LEU A 18 8.77 21.84 -8.04
C LEU A 18 9.26 20.38 -8.08
N ALA A 19 10.56 20.14 -7.92
CA ALA A 19 11.11 18.79 -7.85
C ALA A 19 10.58 18.04 -6.61
N VAL A 20 10.57 18.69 -5.45
CA VAL A 20 10.01 18.14 -4.20
C VAL A 20 8.51 17.88 -4.33
N ALA A 21 7.74 18.85 -4.86
CA ALA A 21 6.31 18.69 -5.10
C ALA A 21 6.02 17.53 -6.07
N THR A 22 6.82 17.37 -7.11
CA THR A 22 6.73 16.24 -8.04
C THR A 22 6.92 14.90 -7.31
N GLY A 23 7.92 14.82 -6.42
CA GLY A 23 8.13 13.63 -5.58
C GLY A 23 6.91 13.28 -4.72
N PHE A 24 6.29 14.27 -4.08
CA PHE A 24 5.05 14.05 -3.32
C PHE A 24 3.86 13.64 -4.20
N VAL A 25 3.72 14.19 -5.40
CA VAL A 25 2.67 13.76 -6.34
C VAL A 25 2.88 12.31 -6.79
N LEU A 26 4.12 11.89 -7.05
CA LEU A 26 4.42 10.49 -7.38
C LEU A 26 4.09 9.53 -6.22
N LEU A 27 4.39 9.94 -4.99
CA LEU A 27 4.00 9.17 -3.79
C LEU A 27 2.48 9.11 -3.61
N SER A 28 1.77 10.20 -3.91
CA SER A 28 0.31 10.23 -3.90
C SER A 28 -0.29 9.24 -4.91
N GLN A 29 0.22 9.24 -6.15
CA GLN A 29 -0.20 8.28 -7.19
C GLN A 29 0.01 6.84 -6.74
N TRP A 30 1.19 6.53 -6.19
CA TRP A 30 1.47 5.19 -5.67
C TRP A 30 0.50 4.78 -4.53
N GLN A 31 0.14 5.70 -3.64
CA GLN A 31 -0.84 5.42 -2.58
C GLN A 31 -2.24 5.15 -3.14
N PHE A 32 -2.67 5.89 -4.15
CA PHE A 32 -3.97 5.65 -4.80
C PHE A 32 -4.00 4.30 -5.53
N GLU A 33 -2.93 3.92 -6.21
CA GLU A 33 -2.80 2.58 -6.82
C GLU A 33 -2.94 1.48 -5.76
N ARG A 34 -2.29 1.65 -4.60
CA ARG A 34 -2.39 0.70 -3.47
C ARG A 34 -3.73 0.73 -2.76
N SER A 35 -4.55 1.76 -2.95
CA SER A 35 -5.90 1.83 -2.36
C SER A 35 -6.94 0.97 -3.09
N SER A 36 -6.62 0.56 -4.33
CA SER A 36 -7.48 -0.28 -5.17
C SER A 36 -6.92 -1.69 -5.22
N GLU A 37 -7.45 -2.58 -4.39
CA GLU A 37 -7.26 -4.02 -4.61
C GLU A 37 -8.12 -4.42 -5.82
N SER A 38 -7.52 -5.15 -6.78
CA SER A 38 -8.31 -5.73 -7.87
C SER A 38 -9.30 -6.70 -7.26
N ALA A 39 -10.59 -6.47 -7.49
CA ALA A 39 -11.63 -7.39 -7.03
C ALA A 39 -11.31 -8.82 -7.51
N PRO A 40 -11.53 -9.84 -6.69
CA PRO A 40 -11.60 -11.22 -7.18
C PRO A 40 -12.58 -11.29 -8.35
N PRO A 41 -12.34 -12.17 -9.34
CA PRO A 41 -13.29 -12.38 -10.42
C PRO A 41 -14.67 -12.71 -9.86
N ALA A 42 -15.74 -12.23 -10.52
CA ALA A 42 -17.09 -12.48 -10.05
C ALA A 42 -17.37 -14.01 -10.00
N PRO A 43 -18.05 -14.53 -8.96
CA PRO A 43 -18.39 -15.95 -8.86
C PRO A 43 -19.07 -16.49 -10.12
N THR A 44 -19.95 -15.68 -10.72
CA THR A 44 -20.64 -16.04 -11.98
C THR A 44 -19.71 -16.36 -13.14
N THR A 45 -18.46 -15.89 -13.10
CA THR A 45 -17.43 -16.19 -14.09
C THR A 45 -16.54 -17.37 -13.70
N THR A 46 -16.37 -17.61 -12.40
CA THR A 46 -15.47 -18.66 -11.86
C THR A 46 -16.16 -20.00 -11.63
N GLU A 47 -17.50 -20.05 -11.55
CA GLU A 47 -18.24 -21.32 -11.37
C GLU A 47 -18.24 -22.22 -12.61
N ASN A 48 -17.81 -21.75 -13.78
CA ASN A 48 -17.71 -22.59 -14.98
C ASN A 48 -16.38 -23.33 -14.99
N ALA A 49 -16.40 -24.67 -15.00
CA ALA A 49 -15.18 -25.47 -15.03
C ALA A 49 -14.31 -25.18 -16.27
N VAL A 50 -13.01 -24.96 -16.05
CA VAL A 50 -12.00 -24.80 -17.11
C VAL A 50 -10.85 -25.79 -16.93
N PRO A 51 -10.14 -26.20 -18.00
CA PRO A 51 -9.01 -27.11 -17.85
C PRO A 51 -7.89 -26.50 -16.99
N LEU A 52 -7.45 -27.21 -15.94
CA LEU A 52 -6.41 -26.72 -15.02
C LEU A 52 -5.17 -26.25 -15.77
N THR A 53 -4.63 -27.08 -16.68
CA THR A 53 -3.38 -26.82 -17.41
C THR A 53 -3.45 -25.63 -18.37
N GLN A 54 -4.64 -25.12 -18.69
CA GLN A 54 -4.83 -23.91 -19.49
C GLN A 54 -4.97 -22.66 -18.61
N HIS A 55 -5.49 -22.82 -17.39
CA HIS A 55 -5.77 -21.72 -16.46
C HIS A 55 -4.59 -21.40 -15.54
N PHE A 56 -3.93 -22.44 -15.01
CA PHE A 56 -2.83 -22.30 -14.09
C PHE A 56 -1.76 -23.36 -14.36
N VAL A 57 -0.48 -22.96 -14.29
CA VAL A 57 0.66 -23.83 -14.57
C VAL A 57 1.60 -23.90 -13.36
N PRO A 58 2.38 -24.99 -13.21
CA PRO A 58 3.33 -25.12 -12.11
C PRO A 58 4.41 -24.02 -12.11
N ASN A 59 5.07 -23.84 -10.96
CA ASN A 59 6.18 -22.87 -10.78
C ASN A 59 5.81 -21.40 -11.09
N GLN A 60 4.52 -21.04 -11.02
CA GLN A 60 4.06 -19.66 -11.05
C GLN A 60 3.45 -19.26 -9.72
N GLU A 61 3.56 -17.98 -9.37
CA GLU A 61 2.86 -17.42 -8.22
C GLU A 61 1.36 -17.34 -8.51
N MET A 62 0.52 -17.71 -7.54
CA MET A 62 -0.93 -17.59 -7.65
C MET A 62 -1.40 -16.23 -7.15
N PHE A 63 -1.91 -15.42 -8.07
CA PHE A 63 -2.59 -14.17 -7.74
C PHE A 63 -4.08 -14.41 -7.51
N GLY A 64 -4.73 -13.54 -6.72
CA GLY A 64 -6.19 -13.62 -6.47
C GLY A 64 -7.06 -13.50 -7.72
N THR A 65 -6.51 -13.03 -8.83
CA THR A 65 -7.17 -12.97 -10.15
C THR A 65 -7.29 -14.33 -10.84
N VAL A 66 -6.51 -15.32 -10.40
CA VAL A 66 -6.50 -16.70 -10.91
C VAL A 66 -7.18 -17.67 -9.94
N ALA A 67 -7.23 -17.31 -8.66
CA ALA A 67 -7.89 -18.08 -7.62
C ALA A 67 -9.42 -18.14 -7.80
N ASP A 68 -10.07 -19.01 -7.02
CA ASP A 68 -11.50 -19.29 -6.98
C ASP A 68 -12.13 -19.85 -8.25
N GLN A 69 -11.37 -19.99 -9.34
CA GLN A 69 -11.81 -20.65 -10.57
C GLN A 69 -12.09 -22.14 -10.32
N ILE A 70 -13.26 -22.62 -10.73
CA ILE A 70 -13.53 -24.06 -10.84
C ILE A 70 -12.66 -24.60 -11.98
N VAL A 71 -11.83 -25.58 -11.66
CA VAL A 71 -10.93 -26.25 -12.60
C VAL A 71 -11.28 -27.73 -12.71
N GLU A 72 -11.05 -28.27 -13.89
CA GLU A 72 -11.17 -29.70 -14.18
C GLU A 72 -9.84 -30.25 -14.71
N PHE A 73 -9.44 -31.43 -14.24
CA PHE A 73 -8.29 -32.15 -14.76
C PHE A 73 -8.36 -33.65 -14.43
N THR A 74 -7.56 -34.44 -15.13
CA THR A 74 -7.32 -35.85 -14.83
C THR A 74 -5.92 -36.06 -14.29
N GLY A 75 -5.75 -37.14 -13.54
CA GLY A 75 -4.44 -37.53 -13.03
C GLY A 75 -4.49 -38.79 -12.20
N GLU A 76 -3.37 -39.14 -11.60
CA GLU A 76 -3.23 -40.29 -10.70
C GLU A 76 -2.81 -39.83 -9.31
N ILE A 77 -3.34 -40.49 -8.28
CA ILE A 77 -2.93 -40.22 -6.90
C ILE A 77 -1.48 -40.71 -6.72
N VAL A 78 -0.62 -39.85 -6.19
CA VAL A 78 0.75 -40.22 -5.87
C VAL A 78 0.73 -41.11 -4.62
N PRO A 79 1.37 -42.30 -4.64
CA PRO A 79 1.43 -43.16 -3.47
C PRO A 79 2.08 -42.48 -2.27
N ASP A 80 1.60 -42.82 -1.07
CA ASP A 80 2.11 -42.33 0.23
C ASP A 80 2.06 -40.79 0.35
N SER A 81 1.16 -40.14 -0.39
CA SER A 81 1.04 -38.68 -0.42
C SER A 81 -0.11 -38.14 0.40
N THR A 82 -1.02 -39.00 0.85
CA THR A 82 -2.25 -38.59 1.54
C THR A 82 -2.01 -38.28 3.00
N PHE A 83 -2.49 -37.12 3.45
CA PHE A 83 -2.41 -36.68 4.84
C PHE A 83 -3.67 -35.91 5.26
N LEU A 84 -3.79 -35.64 6.56
CA LEU A 84 -4.88 -34.84 7.11
C LEU A 84 -4.44 -33.41 7.38
N VAL A 85 -5.32 -32.45 7.13
CA VAL A 85 -5.17 -31.09 7.63
C VAL A 85 -6.18 -30.83 8.74
N LYS A 86 -5.72 -30.54 9.95
CA LYS A 86 -6.56 -30.30 11.13
C LYS A 86 -7.27 -28.95 11.07
N ASP A 87 -8.19 -28.79 12.00
CA ASP A 87 -8.86 -27.52 12.29
C ASP A 87 -9.72 -26.97 11.14
N ARG A 88 -10.23 -27.86 10.28
CA ARG A 88 -11.06 -27.52 9.14
C ARG A 88 -12.53 -27.56 9.48
N LEU A 89 -13.23 -26.47 9.20
CA LEU A 89 -14.67 -26.37 9.43
C LEU A 89 -15.43 -26.92 8.22
N ASN A 90 -16.47 -27.71 8.50
CA ASN A 90 -17.50 -28.06 7.53
C ASN A 90 -18.86 -27.92 8.23
N GLU A 91 -19.74 -27.07 7.69
CA GLU A 91 -21.06 -26.76 8.28
C GLU A 91 -20.99 -26.39 9.80
N GLY A 92 -19.94 -25.68 10.20
CA GLY A 92 -19.71 -25.25 11.59
C GLY A 92 -19.11 -26.32 12.51
N VAL A 93 -18.85 -27.53 12.01
CA VAL A 93 -18.18 -28.61 12.76
C VAL A 93 -16.69 -28.64 12.42
N LYS A 94 -15.85 -28.66 13.46
CA LYS A 94 -14.39 -28.76 13.33
C LYS A 94 -13.98 -30.22 13.06
N GLY A 95 -13.13 -30.43 12.08
CA GLY A 95 -12.62 -31.73 11.66
C GLY A 95 -11.36 -31.59 10.81
N TYR A 96 -11.25 -32.44 9.80
CA TYR A 96 -10.03 -32.61 9.02
C TYR A 96 -10.34 -32.62 7.52
N TRP A 97 -9.50 -31.96 6.73
CA TRP A 97 -9.44 -32.21 5.29
C TRP A 97 -8.55 -33.42 5.00
N VAL A 98 -8.99 -34.27 4.09
CA VAL A 98 -8.15 -35.33 3.51
C VAL A 98 -7.55 -34.82 2.22
N VAL A 99 -6.23 -34.76 2.17
CA VAL A 99 -5.49 -34.18 1.05
C VAL A 99 -4.57 -35.23 0.45
N SER A 100 -4.55 -35.32 -0.88
CA SER A 100 -3.61 -36.17 -1.62
C SER A 100 -2.87 -35.35 -2.68
N ALA A 101 -1.68 -35.77 -3.07
CA ALA A 101 -1.04 -35.26 -4.29
C ALA A 101 -1.60 -36.00 -5.50
N ILE A 102 -2.00 -35.25 -6.53
CA ILE A 102 -2.43 -35.82 -7.81
C ILE A 102 -1.46 -35.39 -8.89
N ALA A 103 -0.78 -36.36 -9.52
CA ALA A 103 0.05 -36.13 -10.69
C ALA A 103 -0.86 -35.77 -11.87
N VAL A 104 -0.78 -34.52 -12.32
CA VAL A 104 -1.71 -33.96 -13.32
C VAL A 104 -1.31 -34.39 -14.72
N ASP A 105 -2.26 -34.96 -15.46
CA ASP A 105 -2.01 -35.38 -16.85
C ASP A 105 -1.70 -34.17 -17.74
N GLY A 106 -0.64 -34.29 -18.53
CA GLY A 106 -0.19 -33.23 -19.44
C GLY A 106 0.48 -32.03 -18.76
N ALA A 107 0.67 -32.06 -17.43
CA ALA A 107 1.47 -31.06 -16.73
C ALA A 107 2.98 -31.28 -16.99
N PRO A 108 3.76 -30.19 -17.07
CA PRO A 108 5.22 -30.30 -17.22
C PRO A 108 5.82 -31.02 -16.00
N GLU A 109 6.88 -31.80 -16.23
CA GLU A 109 7.67 -32.47 -15.18
C GLU A 109 6.86 -33.42 -14.27
N ASN A 110 5.69 -33.89 -14.74
CA ASN A 110 4.73 -34.66 -13.94
C ASN A 110 4.35 -33.93 -12.63
N ALA A 111 4.13 -32.62 -12.73
CA ALA A 111 3.81 -31.77 -11.59
C ALA A 111 2.53 -32.24 -10.88
N VAL A 112 2.53 -32.08 -9.56
CA VAL A 112 1.47 -32.56 -8.68
C VAL A 112 0.62 -31.42 -8.13
N MET A 113 -0.70 -31.61 -8.12
CA MET A 113 -1.66 -30.70 -7.50
C MET A 113 -2.07 -31.26 -6.13
N PRO A 114 -1.90 -30.51 -5.03
CA PRO A 114 -2.55 -30.83 -3.77
C PRO A 114 -4.07 -30.75 -3.94
N VAL A 115 -4.78 -31.83 -3.64
CA VAL A 115 -6.24 -31.88 -3.75
C VAL A 115 -6.86 -32.30 -2.44
N VAL A 116 -7.72 -31.43 -1.89
CA VAL A 116 -8.64 -31.78 -0.82
C VAL A 116 -9.74 -32.66 -1.41
N ARG A 117 -9.66 -33.96 -1.14
CA ARG A 117 -10.59 -34.97 -1.65
C ARG A 117 -11.90 -35.01 -0.87
N GLY A 118 -11.90 -34.48 0.35
CA GLY A 118 -13.09 -34.34 1.18
C GLY A 118 -12.76 -33.99 2.64
N TRP A 119 -13.79 -34.03 3.48
CA TRP A 119 -13.73 -33.73 4.91
C TRP A 119 -14.16 -34.94 5.76
N THR A 120 -13.55 -35.08 6.92
CA THR A 120 -13.90 -36.06 7.96
C THR A 120 -13.91 -35.42 9.33
N ALA A 121 -14.79 -35.90 10.22
CA ALA A 121 -14.84 -35.44 11.61
C ALA A 121 -13.70 -36.03 12.47
N THR A 122 -13.06 -37.11 12.04
CA THR A 122 -12.09 -37.87 12.86
C THR A 122 -10.69 -37.86 12.25
N ASN A 123 -9.68 -37.92 13.11
CA ASN A 123 -8.27 -37.98 12.70
C ASN A 123 -7.79 -39.40 12.36
N ASP A 124 -8.63 -40.42 12.55
CA ASP A 124 -8.30 -41.84 12.34
C ASP A 124 -8.82 -42.38 11.00
N TRP A 125 -9.24 -41.50 10.09
CA TRP A 125 -9.78 -41.89 8.79
C TRP A 125 -8.75 -42.67 7.95
N LEU A 126 -7.47 -42.25 7.96
CA LEU A 126 -6.40 -42.94 7.24
C LEU A 126 -6.19 -44.37 7.77
N ASP A 127 -6.28 -44.56 9.10
CA ASP A 127 -6.10 -45.87 9.73
C ASP A 127 -7.28 -46.83 9.45
N LYS A 128 -8.48 -46.28 9.24
CA LYS A 128 -9.72 -47.06 9.03
C LYS A 128 -10.03 -47.35 7.57
N THR A 129 -9.43 -46.60 6.64
CA THR A 129 -9.76 -46.70 5.22
C THR A 129 -8.89 -47.78 4.58
N ALA A 130 -9.54 -48.78 4.00
CA ALA A 130 -8.84 -49.92 3.40
C ALA A 130 -8.03 -49.54 2.15
N ASP A 131 -8.50 -48.54 1.39
CA ASP A 131 -7.85 -48.03 0.19
C ASP A 131 -7.99 -46.50 0.11
N PRO A 132 -7.16 -45.75 0.86
CA PRO A 132 -7.22 -44.29 0.86
C PRO A 132 -6.72 -43.71 -0.46
N GLU A 133 -5.92 -44.44 -1.23
CA GLU A 133 -5.26 -44.00 -2.47
C GLU A 133 -5.56 -44.98 -3.61
N PRO A 134 -6.82 -45.05 -4.08
CA PRO A 134 -7.20 -46.01 -5.10
C PRO A 134 -6.40 -45.83 -6.37
N ALA A 135 -5.88 -46.94 -6.89
CA ALA A 135 -5.07 -46.94 -8.10
C ALA A 135 -5.89 -46.59 -9.35
N GLY A 136 -5.24 -45.89 -10.27
CA GLY A 136 -5.80 -45.54 -11.58
C GLY A 136 -6.09 -44.05 -11.73
N GLN A 137 -6.61 -43.71 -12.90
CA GLN A 137 -6.90 -42.34 -13.28
C GLN A 137 -8.17 -41.84 -12.60
N ILE A 138 -8.11 -40.64 -12.05
CA ILE A 138 -9.25 -39.93 -11.47
C ILE A 138 -9.47 -38.61 -12.19
N THR A 139 -10.73 -38.21 -12.27
CA THR A 139 -11.13 -36.87 -12.71
C THR A 139 -11.43 -36.03 -11.49
N VAL A 140 -10.79 -34.86 -11.42
CA VAL A 140 -11.00 -33.88 -10.36
C VAL A 140 -11.67 -32.67 -10.97
N GLU A 141 -12.80 -32.30 -10.40
CA GLU A 141 -13.46 -31.01 -10.61
C GLU A 141 -13.57 -30.32 -9.24
N GLY A 142 -13.08 -29.10 -9.14
CA GLY A 142 -13.04 -28.41 -7.85
C GLY A 142 -12.55 -26.98 -7.96
N ARG A 143 -12.65 -26.25 -6.85
CA ARG A 143 -12.21 -24.85 -6.77
C ARG A 143 -10.70 -24.77 -6.56
N LEU A 144 -10.02 -24.00 -7.41
CA LEU A 144 -8.62 -23.66 -7.25
C LEU A 144 -8.46 -22.56 -6.19
N LEU A 145 -7.67 -22.81 -5.16
CA LEU A 145 -7.50 -21.95 -4.01
C LEU A 145 -6.03 -21.55 -3.79
N PRO A 146 -5.78 -20.34 -3.24
CA PRO A 146 -4.44 -19.86 -2.94
C PRO A 146 -3.77 -20.69 -1.86
N PRO A 147 -2.42 -20.76 -1.84
CA PRO A 147 -1.70 -21.51 -0.83
C PRO A 147 -1.89 -20.91 0.56
N GLU A 148 -1.78 -21.77 1.58
CA GLU A 148 -1.69 -21.31 2.96
C GLU A 148 -0.25 -21.12 3.41
N ALA A 149 -0.05 -20.18 4.33
CA ALA A 149 1.20 -20.03 5.03
C ALA A 149 1.45 -21.26 5.94
N PRO A 150 2.70 -21.73 6.03
CA PRO A 150 3.05 -22.81 6.95
C PRO A 150 2.81 -22.38 8.41
N VAL A 151 2.06 -23.18 9.18
CA VAL A 151 1.73 -22.87 10.58
C VAL A 151 2.55 -23.70 11.58
N ASP A 152 2.82 -24.97 11.27
CA ASP A 152 3.53 -25.86 12.19
C ASP A 152 5.06 -25.78 11.97
N GLU A 153 5.82 -25.55 13.05
CA GLU A 153 7.30 -25.61 13.03
C GLU A 153 7.81 -27.04 12.86
N HIS A 154 7.06 -28.04 13.36
CA HIS A 154 7.34 -29.47 13.26
C HIS A 154 6.06 -30.21 12.85
N PRO A 155 5.71 -30.22 11.54
CA PRO A 155 4.49 -30.85 11.08
C PRO A 155 4.54 -32.36 11.32
N ASP A 156 3.45 -32.92 11.85
CA ASP A 156 3.18 -34.35 11.73
C ASP A 156 2.83 -34.61 10.26
N VAL A 157 3.60 -35.49 9.62
CA VAL A 157 3.45 -35.81 8.18
C VAL A 157 2.05 -36.31 7.84
N ASN A 158 1.32 -36.84 8.82
CA ASN A 158 -0.05 -37.32 8.65
C ASN A 158 -1.11 -36.33 9.17
N ASN A 159 -0.71 -35.24 9.84
CA ASN A 159 -1.61 -34.30 10.50
C ASN A 159 -1.06 -32.86 10.54
N MET A 160 -1.24 -32.14 9.43
CA MET A 160 -0.71 -30.78 9.24
C MET A 160 -1.72 -29.72 9.71
N GLY A 161 -1.21 -28.55 10.14
CA GLY A 161 -2.02 -27.38 10.49
C GLY A 161 -2.39 -26.48 9.31
N SER A 162 -1.73 -26.64 8.17
CA SER A 162 -1.91 -25.79 6.99
C SER A 162 -1.67 -26.57 5.70
N LEU A 163 -2.37 -26.17 4.65
CA LEU A 163 -2.16 -26.72 3.30
C LEU A 163 -1.20 -25.81 2.52
N SER A 164 0.10 -26.01 2.75
CA SER A 164 1.17 -25.19 2.16
C SER A 164 1.95 -25.95 1.08
N PRO A 165 1.72 -25.69 -0.22
CA PRO A 165 2.46 -26.32 -1.31
C PRO A 165 3.98 -26.14 -1.21
N ALA A 166 4.44 -25.02 -0.64
CA ALA A 166 5.86 -24.74 -0.40
C ALA A 166 6.50 -25.70 0.62
N GLN A 167 5.73 -26.22 1.58
CA GLN A 167 6.18 -27.31 2.45
C GLN A 167 6.11 -28.65 1.72
N LEU A 168 5.02 -28.89 1.00
CA LEU A 168 4.70 -30.18 0.39
C LEU A 168 5.62 -30.58 -0.76
N THR A 169 6.17 -29.61 -1.51
CA THR A 169 7.12 -29.91 -2.60
C THR A 169 8.35 -30.68 -2.10
N ASN A 170 8.84 -30.37 -0.90
CA ASN A 170 9.96 -31.09 -0.29
C ASN A 170 9.54 -32.45 0.27
N GLN A 171 8.30 -32.59 0.74
CA GLN A 171 7.79 -33.84 1.31
C GLN A 171 7.52 -34.89 0.23
N TRP A 172 6.94 -34.47 -0.90
CA TRP A 172 6.62 -35.37 -2.01
C TRP A 172 7.77 -35.58 -2.98
N ASP A 173 8.83 -34.77 -2.90
CA ASP A 173 9.95 -34.76 -3.86
C ASP A 173 9.47 -34.61 -5.31
N ARG A 174 8.56 -33.66 -5.52
CA ARG A 174 7.91 -33.37 -6.81
C ARG A 174 7.74 -31.88 -7.01
N VAL A 175 7.69 -31.48 -8.28
CA VAL A 175 7.22 -30.15 -8.67
C VAL A 175 5.76 -30.03 -8.29
N THR A 176 5.40 -29.04 -7.49
CA THR A 176 4.04 -28.85 -6.98
C THR A 176 3.47 -27.53 -7.50
N TYR A 177 2.18 -27.51 -7.87
CA TYR A 177 1.48 -26.26 -8.15
C TYR A 177 1.49 -25.35 -6.91
N SER A 178 1.56 -24.04 -7.09
CA SER A 178 1.65 -23.12 -5.94
C SER A 178 0.33 -22.93 -5.18
N GLY A 179 -0.75 -23.62 -5.56
CA GLY A 179 -2.04 -23.59 -4.87
C GLY A 179 -2.58 -25.00 -4.67
N PHE A 180 -3.84 -25.12 -4.30
CA PHE A 180 -4.50 -26.42 -4.10
C PHE A 180 -5.92 -26.39 -4.64
N VAL A 181 -6.52 -27.57 -4.83
CA VAL A 181 -7.91 -27.70 -5.29
C VAL A 181 -8.77 -28.34 -4.23
N THR A 182 -9.95 -27.77 -3.94
CA THR A 182 -10.99 -28.43 -3.15
C THR A 182 -12.00 -29.09 -4.07
N GLN A 183 -12.05 -30.41 -4.05
CA GLN A 183 -12.93 -31.19 -4.92
C GLN A 183 -14.40 -30.96 -4.57
N ASN A 184 -15.24 -30.63 -5.56
CA ASN A 184 -16.66 -30.33 -5.35
C ASN A 184 -17.44 -31.54 -4.84
N ASN A 185 -17.13 -32.72 -5.38
CA ASN A 185 -17.80 -33.97 -5.03
C ASN A 185 -16.79 -34.99 -4.51
N SER A 186 -16.88 -35.34 -3.23
CA SER A 186 -16.14 -36.49 -2.70
C SER A 186 -16.84 -37.79 -3.10
N THR A 187 -16.14 -38.67 -3.82
CA THR A 187 -16.59 -40.03 -4.13
C THR A 187 -16.00 -41.07 -3.19
N VAL A 188 -15.19 -40.64 -2.20
CA VAL A 188 -14.46 -41.51 -1.29
C VAL A 188 -15.33 -41.88 -0.11
N ALA A 189 -15.35 -43.17 0.25
CA ALA A 189 -16.11 -43.65 1.38
C ALA A 189 -15.69 -42.96 2.70
N GLY A 190 -16.69 -42.50 3.46
CA GLY A 190 -16.46 -41.86 4.76
C GLY A 190 -16.04 -40.40 4.70
N LEU A 191 -15.93 -39.79 3.51
CA LEU A 191 -15.65 -38.37 3.34
C LEU A 191 -16.89 -37.61 2.87
N THR A 192 -17.15 -36.46 3.48
CA THR A 192 -18.13 -35.50 2.97
C THR A 192 -17.44 -34.49 2.04
N PRO A 193 -18.17 -33.83 1.14
CA PRO A 193 -17.62 -32.72 0.36
C PRO A 193 -16.99 -31.65 1.26
N ALA A 194 -15.83 -31.14 0.88
CA ALA A 194 -15.15 -30.03 1.54
C ALA A 194 -15.40 -28.77 0.70
N ILE A 195 -16.56 -28.14 0.89
CA ILE A 195 -16.97 -26.99 0.09
C ILE A 195 -16.33 -25.73 0.67
N VAL A 196 -15.61 -24.99 -0.17
CA VAL A 196 -15.10 -23.66 0.14
C VAL A 196 -15.81 -22.66 -0.77
N ASP A 197 -16.50 -21.72 -0.13
CA ASP A 197 -17.21 -20.64 -0.82
C ASP A 197 -16.20 -19.68 -1.48
N PRO A 198 -16.57 -19.05 -2.61
CA PRO A 198 -15.72 -18.05 -3.26
C PRO A 198 -15.44 -16.87 -2.34
N GLN A 199 -14.31 -16.20 -2.54
CA GLN A 199 -13.98 -15.01 -1.77
C GLN A 199 -15.09 -13.95 -1.92
N PRO A 200 -15.46 -13.26 -0.84
CA PRO A 200 -16.40 -12.16 -0.93
C PRO A 200 -15.87 -11.09 -1.89
N GLN A 201 -16.73 -10.64 -2.81
CA GLN A 201 -16.40 -9.61 -3.81
C GLN A 201 -16.25 -8.21 -3.23
N GLU A 202 -16.40 -8.03 -1.92
CA GLU A 202 -16.20 -6.72 -1.32
C GLU A 202 -14.76 -6.31 -1.57
N THR A 203 -14.54 -5.39 -2.50
CA THR A 203 -13.28 -4.65 -2.61
C THR A 203 -13.24 -3.71 -1.42
N PRO A 204 -12.48 -4.00 -0.35
CA PRO A 204 -12.35 -3.03 0.70
C PRO A 204 -11.59 -1.86 0.08
N ILE A 205 -12.29 -0.75 -0.13
CA ILE A 205 -11.61 0.51 -0.42
C ILE A 205 -10.68 0.74 0.78
N ASN A 206 -9.37 0.71 0.54
CA ASN A 206 -8.41 0.97 1.59
C ASN A 206 -8.36 2.48 1.85
N TRP A 207 -9.30 2.93 2.69
CA TRP A 207 -9.45 4.33 3.07
C TRP A 207 -8.17 4.93 3.65
N LEU A 208 -7.35 4.12 4.32
CA LEU A 208 -6.08 4.58 4.89
C LEU A 208 -5.12 5.04 3.78
N ASN A 209 -4.96 4.24 2.73
CA ASN A 209 -4.13 4.62 1.58
C ASN A 209 -4.70 5.84 0.83
N ILE A 210 -6.03 6.00 0.75
CA ILE A 210 -6.66 7.20 0.19
C ILE A 210 -6.29 8.45 1.00
N PHE A 211 -6.40 8.39 2.33
CA PHE A 211 -6.02 9.50 3.20
C PHE A 211 -4.55 9.85 3.05
N TYR A 212 -3.65 8.86 3.02
CA TYR A 212 -2.24 9.08 2.75
C TYR A 212 -1.99 9.70 1.38
N GLY A 213 -2.71 9.25 0.35
CA GLY A 213 -2.67 9.85 -0.99
C GLY A 213 -3.01 11.35 -0.95
N PHE A 214 -4.04 11.73 -0.20
CA PHE A 214 -4.41 13.13 -0.01
C PHE A 214 -3.37 13.93 0.79
N GLU A 215 -2.81 13.38 1.87
CA GLU A 215 -1.74 14.01 2.66
C GLU A 215 -0.54 14.41 1.79
N TRP A 216 -0.11 13.53 0.88
CA TRP A 216 0.97 13.83 -0.05
C TRP A 216 0.66 15.00 -0.98
N VAL A 217 -0.58 15.13 -1.45
CA VAL A 217 -1.00 16.29 -2.27
C VAL A 217 -0.93 17.58 -1.45
N VAL A 218 -1.34 17.54 -0.18
CA VAL A 218 -1.24 18.69 0.73
C VAL A 218 0.23 19.09 0.93
N PHE A 219 1.15 18.14 1.10
CA PHE A 219 2.58 18.43 1.20
C PHE A 219 3.17 19.01 -0.09
N ALA A 220 2.73 18.55 -1.26
CA ALA A 220 3.11 19.15 -2.54
C ALA A 220 2.69 20.63 -2.61
N GLY A 221 1.44 20.93 -2.24
CA GLY A 221 0.94 22.30 -2.13
C GLY A 221 1.73 23.13 -1.11
N PHE A 222 2.05 22.54 0.04
CA PHE A 222 2.83 23.19 1.09
C PHE A 222 4.24 23.55 0.63
N ALA A 223 4.92 22.71 -0.16
CA ALA A 223 6.24 23.01 -0.72
C ALA A 223 6.21 24.26 -1.62
N ILE A 224 5.20 24.37 -2.49
CA ILE A 224 5.01 25.53 -3.37
C ILE A 224 4.66 26.78 -2.54
N PHE A 225 3.79 26.63 -1.54
CA PHE A 225 3.43 27.70 -0.61
C PHE A 225 4.67 28.21 0.15
N MET A 226 5.53 27.31 0.64
CA MET A 226 6.77 27.67 1.33
C MET A 226 7.73 28.43 0.43
N TRP A 227 7.89 28.02 -0.83
CA TRP A 227 8.67 28.80 -1.80
C TRP A 227 8.11 30.21 -1.97
N TRP A 228 6.80 30.33 -2.21
CA TRP A 228 6.15 31.64 -2.37
C TRP A 228 6.31 32.51 -1.13
N ARG A 229 6.15 31.94 0.06
CA ARG A 229 6.30 32.64 1.34
C ARG A 229 7.73 33.15 1.54
N LEU A 230 8.73 32.33 1.23
CA LEU A 230 10.13 32.75 1.29
C LEU A 230 10.43 33.90 0.32
N VAL A 231 9.91 33.86 -0.91
CA VAL A 231 10.03 34.96 -1.88
C VAL A 231 9.34 36.23 -1.37
N ALA A 232 8.15 36.09 -0.78
CA ALA A 232 7.39 37.21 -0.22
C ALA A 232 8.13 37.87 0.96
N ASP A 233 8.72 37.07 1.84
CA ASP A 233 9.47 37.55 3.00
C ASP A 233 10.80 38.20 2.61
N ASP A 234 11.46 37.74 1.55
CA ASP A 234 12.66 38.40 0.99
C ASP A 234 12.31 39.71 0.27
N TYR A 235 11.18 39.75 -0.43
CA TYR A 235 10.69 40.97 -1.06
C TYR A 235 10.37 42.05 -0.02
N ARG A 236 9.74 41.69 1.10
CA ARG A 236 9.44 42.63 2.19
C ARG A 236 10.71 43.19 2.82
N ARG A 237 11.69 42.32 3.11
CA ARG A 237 13.01 42.74 3.63
C ARG A 237 13.72 43.73 2.71
N GLN A 238 13.71 43.48 1.39
CA GLN A 238 14.29 44.42 0.42
C GLN A 238 13.61 45.80 0.45
N GLN A 239 12.29 45.86 0.69
CA GLN A 239 11.58 47.14 0.81
C GLN A 239 11.92 47.88 2.11
N GLU A 240 12.09 47.16 3.22
CA GLU A 240 12.52 47.72 4.51
C GLU A 240 13.95 48.28 4.39
N ASP A 241 14.89 47.53 3.83
CA ASP A 241 16.27 47.96 3.61
C ASP A 241 16.35 49.22 2.71
N GLU A 242 15.54 49.29 1.64
CA GLU A 242 15.46 50.46 0.75
C GLU A 242 14.93 51.71 1.48
N ALA A 243 13.97 51.54 2.40
CA ALA A 243 13.42 52.64 3.19
C ALA A 243 14.44 53.15 4.23
N ASP A 244 15.09 52.25 4.96
CA ASP A 244 16.12 52.59 5.95
C ASP A 244 17.31 53.33 5.30
N LEU A 245 17.73 52.87 4.12
CA LEU A 245 18.77 53.54 3.34
C LEU A 245 18.35 54.95 2.91
N ALA A 246 17.11 55.13 2.46
CA ALA A 246 16.59 56.44 2.08
C ALA A 246 16.52 57.39 3.28
N GLU A 247 16.11 56.91 4.46
CA GLU A 247 16.09 57.68 5.70
C GLU A 247 17.51 58.09 6.14
N TRP A 248 18.46 57.15 6.10
CA TRP A 248 19.86 57.42 6.41
C TRP A 248 20.49 58.44 5.45
N GLN A 249 20.22 58.33 4.14
CA GLN A 249 20.66 59.30 3.13
C GLN A 249 20.08 60.69 3.40
N ALA A 250 18.77 60.79 3.64
CA ALA A 250 18.11 62.06 3.98
C ALA A 250 18.64 62.68 5.29
N GLN A 251 19.06 61.84 6.25
CA GLN A 251 19.73 62.32 7.46
C GLN A 251 21.14 62.83 7.18
N GLN A 252 21.94 62.13 6.36
CA GLN A 252 23.26 62.59 5.95
C GLN A 252 23.21 63.91 5.19
N GLU A 253 22.28 64.06 4.24
CA GLU A 253 22.10 65.30 3.49
C GLU A 253 21.75 66.49 4.40
N ARG A 254 20.92 66.28 5.42
CA ARG A 254 20.61 67.29 6.45
C ARG A 254 21.84 67.69 7.26
N LEU A 255 22.72 66.74 7.59
CA LEU A 255 23.96 67.01 8.33
C LEU A 255 25.04 67.65 7.47
N ALA A 256 25.01 67.42 6.15
CA ALA A 256 25.98 67.96 5.20
C ALA A 256 25.63 69.38 4.70
N GLN A 257 24.41 69.87 4.93
CA GLN A 257 24.06 71.28 4.73
C GLN A 257 24.73 72.13 5.82
N PRO A 258 25.68 73.03 5.47
CA PRO A 258 26.25 73.94 6.44
C PRO A 258 25.16 74.88 6.95
N ASP A 259 25.15 75.11 8.26
CA ASP A 259 24.22 76.00 8.94
C ASP A 259 24.37 77.44 8.39
N ASN A 260 23.61 77.77 7.34
CA ASN A 260 23.57 79.11 6.75
C ASN A 260 22.47 79.96 7.42
N GLN A 261 22.27 79.80 8.73
CA GLN A 261 21.34 80.61 9.53
C GLN A 261 22.01 81.31 10.73
N LEU A 262 23.32 81.55 10.67
CA LEU A 262 24.04 82.37 11.66
C LEU A 262 24.82 83.52 10.99
N HIS A 263 24.16 84.45 10.28
CA HIS A 263 24.58 85.87 10.17
C HIS A 263 23.58 86.74 9.37
N GLY A 264 23.10 87.83 10.01
CA GLY A 264 22.35 88.95 9.43
C GLY A 264 21.04 89.20 10.19
N ASP A 265 20.83 90.23 11.01
CA ASP A 265 21.49 91.52 11.18
C ASP A 265 21.35 92.01 12.64
N ASP A 266 22.47 92.41 13.25
CA ASP A 266 22.51 93.38 14.34
C ASP A 266 22.66 94.78 13.71
N GLN A 267 21.63 95.64 13.71
CA GLN A 267 21.80 97.10 13.69
C GLN A 267 20.71 97.85 14.48
N HIS A 268 21.12 98.26 15.69
CA HIS A 268 20.97 99.59 16.31
C HIS A 268 19.61 100.25 16.63
N ALA A 269 19.43 100.45 17.95
CA ALA A 269 19.00 101.68 18.66
C ALA A 269 17.50 102.05 18.59
N ASP A 270 16.79 102.50 19.64
CA ASP A 270 17.18 103.05 20.93
C ASP A 270 15.90 103.14 21.83
N ARG A 271 16.09 102.97 23.15
CA ARG A 271 15.31 103.52 24.31
C ARG A 271 14.07 102.80 24.89
N GLU A 272 14.37 102.13 26.01
CA GLU A 272 13.65 102.02 27.30
C GLU A 272 12.94 103.30 27.83
N PRO A 273 12.17 103.28 28.95
CA PRO A 273 12.03 102.21 29.97
C PRO A 273 10.60 101.84 30.43
N THR A 274 10.52 100.67 31.06
CA THR A 274 9.50 100.17 32.01
C THR A 274 9.22 101.14 33.19
N PRO A 275 8.13 100.97 33.97
CA PRO A 275 8.24 100.10 35.16
C PRO A 275 7.01 99.26 35.57
N HIS A 276 7.34 98.09 36.16
CA HIS A 276 6.78 97.44 37.35
C HIS A 276 5.37 96.79 37.35
N SER A 277 5.37 95.44 37.26
CA SER A 277 5.16 94.43 38.35
C SER A 277 4.09 94.65 39.45
N PRO A 278 3.68 93.62 40.23
CA PRO A 278 3.84 92.14 40.10
C PRO A 278 2.59 91.30 40.54
N SER A 279 2.73 89.97 40.49
CA SER A 279 2.19 88.97 41.47
C SER A 279 0.67 88.73 41.47
N ALA A 280 0.11 87.54 41.73
CA ALA A 280 0.63 86.25 42.18
C ALA A 280 -0.51 85.19 42.05
N LYS A 281 -0.10 83.92 42.16
CA LYS A 281 -0.78 82.79 42.83
C LYS A 281 -1.92 82.02 42.14
N GLU A 282 -1.72 80.71 42.27
CA GLU A 282 -2.62 79.54 42.24
C GLU A 282 -3.10 79.02 40.88
#